data_AF-A0A9E1CFC7-F1
#
_entry.id   AF-A0A9E1CFC7-F1
#
_cell.length_a   1.000
_cell.length_b   1.000
_cell.length_c   1.000
_cell.angle_alpha   90.00
_cell.angle_beta   90.00
_cell.angle_gamma   90.00
#
_symmetry.space_group_name_H-M   'P 1'
#
loop_
_entity.id
_entity.type
_entity.pdbx_description
1 polymer ?
#
loop_
_entity_poly.entity_id
_entity_poly.type
_entity_poly.pdbx_seq_one_letter_code
_entity_poly.pdbx_strand_id
1 'polypeptide(L)'
;MQKRWISLLLVLALVLAVWSVCAVAADAQTADEAAGEEAAAEPAAEEPAEEDTPAEEPAAPAEEADTAFEAEEAPAEDGEQNHIHAANREDSCEEPSFAPLTVTGGKLESGCYYLTDDLALEEPLCVPKNGAQVTLCLNGHTLRLADGAEGCIIFVAVSDKDAEPSVLTITDCNGADSSSNYYVDEDGALVFDDGSYAWQEAYIAASEKNALAGGRITGATAGAISVGDYNELYLTNVNIIDNAGRYGAGVVVAEHASAVLDSCVIAGNRLTGEMKASEKQILGGGVYCAGTLELSGTTSITGNRAQDAQNNLWLDETAALKIGDLGLDKQAHIGVSGAAEQTILTGYADDFSENFTSDDLTLTISTARENGFTELTLQEAVYTLTLDPGEGSEPVTLEAEQGKSLHELNVQAPERENMTFDGWYTEEGDCVDAEAPLHLTGDTTLSARWTQAEPQSAEAALLTYDPDAPITKQEAAKTLYQMARQLGLDTEAGQEVDLTQFEDADEISEDAADAVRWAYAADLLTEKDGKLHVADELTRKELTRMLEDFLDLI
;
A
#
# COMPACT_ATOMS: atom_id res chain seq x y z
N MET A 1 -23.33 -18.56 25.27
CA MET A 1 -24.51 -18.87 26.12
C MET A 1 -25.42 -17.66 26.40
N GLN A 2 -25.03 -16.42 26.09
CA GLN A 2 -25.88 -15.23 26.33
C GLN A 2 -27.05 -15.05 25.34
N LYS A 3 -26.98 -15.57 24.10
CA LYS A 3 -28.09 -15.49 23.13
C LYS A 3 -29.31 -16.34 23.49
N ARG A 4 -29.16 -17.38 24.33
CA ARG A 4 -30.29 -18.25 24.77
C ARG A 4 -31.16 -17.65 25.88
N TRP A 5 -30.62 -16.68 26.63
CA TRP A 5 -31.36 -16.04 27.73
C TRP A 5 -32.27 -14.92 27.25
N ILE A 6 -31.93 -14.26 26.14
CA ILE A 6 -32.72 -13.17 25.54
C ILE A 6 -33.99 -13.74 24.88
N SER A 7 -33.90 -14.89 24.20
CA SER A 7 -35.07 -15.58 23.65
C SER A 7 -36.01 -16.11 24.74
N LEU A 8 -35.48 -16.60 25.87
CA LEU A 8 -36.30 -17.05 27.00
C LEU A 8 -37.00 -15.88 27.72
N LEU A 9 -36.35 -14.71 27.78
CA LEU A 9 -36.93 -13.46 28.29
C LEU A 9 -38.04 -12.92 27.38
N LEU A 10 -37.90 -13.04 26.05
CA LEU A 10 -38.94 -12.66 25.08
C LEU A 10 -40.16 -13.58 25.15
N VAL A 11 -39.94 -14.90 25.30
CA VAL A 11 -41.03 -15.88 25.49
C VAL A 11 -41.72 -15.67 26.84
N LEU A 12 -40.98 -15.39 27.92
CA LEU A 12 -41.56 -15.05 29.23
C LEU A 12 -42.33 -13.71 29.17
N ALA A 13 -41.85 -12.73 28.40
CA ALA A 13 -42.53 -11.45 28.20
C ALA A 13 -43.86 -11.60 27.43
N LEU A 14 -43.90 -12.50 26.44
CA LEU A 14 -45.12 -12.80 25.67
C LEU A 14 -46.16 -13.55 26.53
N VAL A 15 -45.72 -14.45 27.42
CA VAL A 15 -46.58 -15.15 28.39
C VAL A 15 -47.08 -14.20 29.50
N LEU A 16 -46.26 -13.24 29.94
CA LEU A 16 -46.65 -12.25 30.97
C LEU A 16 -47.56 -11.13 30.43
N ALA A 17 -47.43 -10.77 29.14
CA ALA A 17 -48.30 -9.77 28.51
C ALA A 17 -49.76 -10.24 28.39
N VAL A 18 -49.98 -11.55 28.26
CA VAL A 18 -51.33 -12.16 28.26
C VAL A 18 -51.98 -12.16 29.65
N TRP A 19 -51.22 -11.92 30.73
CA TRP A 19 -51.74 -11.85 32.11
C TRP A 19 -51.97 -10.43 32.64
N SER A 20 -51.50 -9.38 31.95
CA SER A 20 -51.50 -8.00 32.47
C SER A 20 -52.57 -7.09 31.85
N VAL A 21 -53.80 -7.60 31.71
CA VAL A 21 -55.03 -6.79 31.50
C VAL A 21 -55.79 -6.57 32.82
N CYS A 22 -55.20 -6.97 33.95
CA CYS A 22 -55.79 -6.78 35.28
C CYS A 22 -54.80 -6.09 36.24
N ALA A 23 -54.57 -4.78 36.11
CA ALA A 23 -54.29 -3.91 37.27
C ALA A 23 -54.22 -2.43 36.87
N VAL A 24 -55.01 -1.66 37.60
CA VAL A 24 -55.28 -0.23 37.51
C VAL A 24 -54.22 0.60 38.28
N ALA A 25 -53.94 1.79 37.75
CA ALA A 25 -53.55 3.08 38.38
C ALA A 25 -52.38 3.17 39.38
N ALA A 26 -51.51 4.17 39.17
CA ALA A 26 -51.43 5.44 39.93
C ALA A 26 -50.00 6.04 39.92
N ASP A 27 -49.95 7.38 39.74
CA ASP A 27 -48.94 8.39 40.17
C ASP A 27 -47.44 8.20 39.83
N ALA A 28 -46.77 9.10 39.09
CA ALA A 28 -46.46 10.54 39.25
C ALA A 28 -45.17 10.86 40.04
N GLN A 29 -44.38 11.79 39.46
CA GLN A 29 -43.53 12.84 40.06
C GLN A 29 -41.97 12.78 40.10
N THR A 30 -41.38 13.80 39.42
CA THR A 30 -40.31 14.80 39.78
C THR A 30 -38.82 14.39 39.85
N ALA A 31 -37.92 15.01 39.06
CA ALA A 31 -37.17 16.31 39.21
C ALA A 31 -35.78 16.08 39.87
N ASP A 32 -34.68 16.84 39.74
CA ASP A 32 -34.37 18.16 39.19
C ASP A 32 -32.82 18.39 39.10
N GLU A 33 -32.45 19.40 38.30
CA GLU A 33 -31.29 20.33 38.15
C GLU A 33 -29.93 20.32 38.92
N ALA A 34 -28.97 21.00 38.21
CA ALA A 34 -27.98 22.04 38.63
C ALA A 34 -26.48 21.67 38.51
N ALA A 35 -25.48 22.52 38.21
CA ALA A 35 -25.25 23.80 37.48
C ALA A 35 -23.96 24.49 38.07
N GLY A 36 -23.14 25.16 37.22
CA GLY A 36 -22.19 26.26 37.53
C GLY A 36 -20.80 25.89 38.13
N GLU A 37 -19.68 26.64 37.98
CA GLU A 37 -19.33 27.93 37.32
C GLU A 37 -17.81 28.25 37.56
N GLU A 38 -17.15 28.95 36.61
CA GLU A 38 -16.03 29.97 36.70
C GLU A 38 -14.67 29.73 37.44
N ALA A 39 -13.52 30.41 37.19
CA ALA A 39 -13.04 31.53 36.34
C ALA A 39 -11.47 31.62 36.34
N ALA A 40 -10.92 32.53 35.51
CA ALA A 40 -9.52 32.77 35.08
C ALA A 40 -8.57 33.57 36.03
N ALA A 41 -7.26 33.63 35.70
CA ALA A 41 -6.41 34.86 35.64
C ALA A 41 -4.89 34.60 35.39
N GLU A 42 -4.27 35.45 34.55
CA GLU A 42 -2.82 35.79 34.38
C GLU A 42 -2.46 37.06 35.24
N PRO A 43 -1.22 37.67 35.33
CA PRO A 43 -0.17 37.87 34.29
C PRO A 43 1.35 38.07 34.75
N ALA A 44 2.21 38.47 33.78
CA ALA A 44 3.32 39.47 33.81
C ALA A 44 4.82 39.10 34.06
N ALA A 45 5.70 39.92 33.44
CA ALA A 45 7.13 39.76 33.08
C ALA A 45 8.16 40.53 33.95
N GLU A 46 9.48 40.30 33.75
CA GLU A 46 10.58 41.26 34.02
C GLU A 46 11.96 40.85 33.41
N GLU A 47 12.75 41.86 33.00
CA GLU A 47 14.21 41.92 32.63
C GLU A 47 14.88 42.99 33.56
N PRO A 48 16.19 43.41 33.55
CA PRO A 48 17.31 43.29 32.56
C PRO A 48 18.77 43.15 33.16
N ALA A 49 19.85 43.29 32.34
CA ALA A 49 21.02 44.23 32.50
C ALA A 49 22.40 43.78 31.89
N GLU A 50 23.20 44.78 31.46
CA GLU A 50 24.36 44.81 30.51
C GLU A 50 25.81 44.84 31.12
N GLU A 51 26.79 45.10 30.22
CA GLU A 51 28.19 45.65 30.31
C GLU A 51 29.35 44.64 30.11
N ASP A 52 30.45 44.87 29.36
CA ASP A 52 31.03 46.05 28.70
C ASP A 52 32.16 45.64 27.68
N THR A 53 32.57 46.57 26.80
CA THR A 53 33.75 46.45 25.87
C THR A 53 34.92 47.35 26.34
N PRO A 54 36.15 47.32 25.76
CA PRO A 54 36.44 48.17 24.58
C PRO A 54 37.58 47.68 23.62
N ALA A 55 37.68 48.38 22.49
CA ALA A 55 38.52 48.18 21.30
C ALA A 55 39.90 48.88 21.32
N GLU A 56 40.80 48.53 20.37
CA GLU A 56 41.52 49.49 19.50
C GLU A 56 42.30 48.82 18.32
N GLU A 57 42.22 49.46 17.15
CA GLU A 57 42.84 49.24 15.81
C GLU A 57 44.18 50.06 15.68
N PRO A 58 44.79 50.35 14.51
CA PRO A 58 45.09 49.64 13.23
C PRO A 58 46.57 49.85 12.75
N ALA A 59 46.96 49.32 11.56
CA ALA A 59 47.82 50.00 10.55
C ALA A 59 48.30 49.10 9.37
N ALA A 60 48.26 49.65 8.14
CA ALA A 60 48.93 49.19 6.89
C ALA A 60 50.01 50.24 6.47
N PRO A 61 50.63 50.30 5.26
CA PRO A 61 51.08 49.35 4.20
C PRO A 61 52.54 49.62 3.69
N ALA A 62 53.05 48.88 2.66
CA ALA A 62 54.08 49.28 1.61
C ALA A 62 54.55 48.01 0.84
N GLU A 63 54.45 47.85 -0.50
CA GLU A 63 55.12 48.47 -1.69
C GLU A 63 56.62 48.15 -1.91
N GLU A 64 56.93 47.72 -3.16
CA GLU A 64 58.18 47.72 -4.00
C GLU A 64 58.15 46.45 -4.91
N ALA A 65 57.84 46.51 -6.21
CA ALA A 65 58.70 46.80 -7.39
C ALA A 65 59.93 45.86 -7.48
N ASP A 66 60.37 45.24 -8.58
CA ASP A 66 60.26 45.44 -10.03
C ASP A 66 60.87 44.19 -10.71
N THR A 67 60.43 43.82 -11.92
CA THR A 67 61.25 43.42 -13.09
C THR A 67 60.40 42.72 -14.16
N ALA A 68 60.18 43.45 -15.24
CA ALA A 68 59.68 42.96 -16.50
C ALA A 68 60.72 42.11 -17.26
N PHE A 69 60.24 41.05 -17.91
CA PHE A 69 60.85 40.52 -19.13
C PHE A 69 59.74 40.23 -20.13
N GLU A 70 59.69 41.05 -21.19
CA GLU A 70 58.89 40.76 -22.39
C GLU A 70 59.57 39.64 -23.17
N ALA A 71 58.85 38.55 -23.44
CA ALA A 71 59.18 37.60 -24.49
C ALA A 71 57.87 37.06 -25.08
N GLU A 72 57.63 37.46 -26.33
CA GLU A 72 56.69 36.96 -27.35
C GLU A 72 55.47 36.12 -26.90
N GLU A 73 54.28 36.68 -27.14
CA GLU A 73 53.03 35.93 -27.29
C GLU A 73 53.19 34.80 -28.32
N ALA A 74 53.11 33.56 -27.83
CA ALA A 74 52.48 32.46 -28.56
C ALA A 74 50.98 32.47 -28.19
N PRO A 75 50.07 32.11 -29.12
CA PRO A 75 48.65 32.19 -28.82
C PRO A 75 48.33 31.30 -27.63
N ALA A 76 47.60 31.83 -26.65
CA ALA A 76 47.04 31.06 -25.57
C ALA A 76 46.20 29.92 -26.19
N GLU A 77 46.59 28.67 -25.90
CA GLU A 77 45.65 27.57 -25.89
C GLU A 77 44.68 27.87 -24.74
N ASP A 78 43.56 28.51 -25.08
CA ASP A 78 42.35 28.46 -24.28
C ASP A 78 41.92 26.99 -24.21
N GLY A 79 41.79 26.44 -23.00
CA GLY A 79 40.89 25.30 -22.77
C GLY A 79 41.47 24.06 -22.12
N GLU A 80 42.15 24.16 -20.99
CA GLU A 80 41.99 23.14 -19.94
C GLU A 80 41.44 23.87 -18.71
N GLN A 81 40.13 23.77 -18.49
CA GLN A 81 39.61 24.02 -17.15
C GLN A 81 40.33 23.02 -16.24
N ASN A 82 41.11 23.53 -15.27
CA ASN A 82 41.67 22.72 -14.19
C ASN A 82 40.51 22.17 -13.36
N HIS A 83 39.84 21.14 -13.86
CA HIS A 83 38.81 20.43 -13.14
C HIS A 83 39.48 19.38 -12.25
N ILE A 84 38.93 19.23 -11.06
CA ILE A 84 39.48 18.38 -10.01
C ILE A 84 38.75 17.05 -10.09
N HIS A 85 39.47 15.98 -10.43
CA HIS A 85 39.00 14.62 -10.26
C HIS A 85 39.19 14.20 -8.81
N ALA A 86 38.10 13.92 -8.10
CA ALA A 86 38.14 13.46 -6.73
C ALA A 86 37.18 12.29 -6.52
N ALA A 87 37.62 11.29 -5.76
CA ALA A 87 36.69 10.37 -5.12
C ALA A 87 36.47 10.82 -3.68
N ASN A 88 35.25 10.74 -3.19
CA ASN A 88 34.85 11.22 -1.86
C ASN A 88 35.34 10.34 -0.70
N ARG A 89 36.44 9.58 -0.86
CA ARG A 89 36.94 8.62 0.13
C ARG A 89 38.44 8.83 0.40
N GLU A 90 38.85 8.66 1.66
CA GLU A 90 40.23 8.90 2.13
C GLU A 90 41.29 7.95 1.51
N ASP A 91 40.90 6.77 1.02
CA ASP A 91 41.79 5.80 0.33
C ASP A 91 41.85 6.03 -1.20
N SER A 92 41.47 7.21 -1.67
CA SER A 92 41.35 7.52 -3.10
C SER A 92 42.66 7.90 -3.79
N CYS A 93 42.62 7.78 -5.11
CA CYS A 93 43.63 8.28 -6.02
C CYS A 93 43.84 9.80 -5.89
N GLU A 94 45.09 10.22 -5.69
CA GLU A 94 45.49 11.63 -5.80
C GLU A 94 45.37 12.11 -7.26
N GLU A 95 45.00 13.38 -7.48
CA GLU A 95 44.74 14.00 -8.80
C GLU A 95 45.67 13.61 -9.97
N PRO A 96 47.02 13.51 -9.84
CA PRO A 96 47.88 13.17 -10.98
C PRO A 96 47.75 11.72 -11.48
N SER A 97 46.87 10.90 -10.89
CA SER A 97 46.72 9.47 -11.22
C SER A 97 45.55 9.14 -12.16
N PHE A 98 44.71 10.12 -12.50
CA PHE A 98 43.58 9.91 -13.42
C PHE A 98 44.04 9.91 -14.89
N ALA A 99 43.64 8.89 -15.64
CA ALA A 99 43.91 8.76 -17.08
C ALA A 99 42.60 8.70 -17.89
N PRO A 100 42.56 9.21 -19.14
CA PRO A 100 41.41 9.04 -20.01
C PRO A 100 41.07 7.55 -20.19
N LEU A 101 39.79 7.19 -20.05
CA LEU A 101 39.32 5.86 -20.37
C LEU A 101 39.33 5.68 -21.91
N THR A 102 40.23 4.84 -22.40
CA THR A 102 40.43 4.63 -23.86
C THR A 102 39.91 3.29 -24.36
N VAL A 103 39.46 2.42 -23.45
CA VAL A 103 38.89 1.12 -23.79
C VAL A 103 37.40 1.24 -24.06
N THR A 104 36.89 0.47 -25.01
CA THR A 104 35.46 0.41 -25.37
C THR A 104 34.78 -0.85 -24.84
N GLY A 105 35.39 -1.54 -23.88
CA GLY A 105 34.85 -2.77 -23.28
C GLY A 105 35.96 -3.70 -22.78
N GLY A 106 35.54 -4.81 -22.19
CA GLY A 106 36.44 -5.88 -21.75
C GLY A 106 37.08 -5.61 -20.39
N LYS A 107 38.24 -6.21 -20.13
CA LYS A 107 38.90 -6.14 -18.83
C LYS A 107 39.37 -4.71 -18.52
N LEU A 108 38.96 -4.17 -17.38
CA LEU A 108 39.39 -2.88 -16.86
C LEU A 108 40.45 -3.08 -15.76
N GLU A 109 41.71 -2.76 -16.06
CA GLU A 109 42.81 -2.92 -15.11
C GLU A 109 42.69 -1.94 -13.93
N SER A 110 43.29 -2.27 -12.79
CA SER A 110 43.34 -1.36 -11.64
C SER A 110 43.93 -0.01 -12.03
N GLY A 111 43.30 1.07 -11.58
CA GLY A 111 43.68 2.42 -11.93
C GLY A 111 42.54 3.42 -11.77
N CYS A 112 42.85 4.68 -12.05
CA CYS A 112 41.92 5.79 -11.94
C CYS A 112 41.68 6.37 -13.33
N TYR A 113 40.43 6.42 -13.73
CA TYR A 113 40.00 6.72 -15.08
C TYR A 113 38.98 7.84 -15.11
N TYR A 114 38.91 8.57 -16.22
CA TYR A 114 37.82 9.52 -16.46
C TYR A 114 37.34 9.48 -17.91
N LEU A 115 36.08 9.84 -18.11
CA LEU A 115 35.53 10.05 -19.44
C LEU A 115 35.90 11.44 -19.96
N THR A 116 36.22 11.51 -21.25
CA THR A 116 36.50 12.75 -21.98
C THR A 116 35.35 13.16 -22.89
N ASP A 117 34.45 12.22 -23.19
CA ASP A 117 33.25 12.35 -24.01
C ASP A 117 32.28 11.22 -23.63
N ASP A 118 31.05 11.28 -24.14
CA ASP A 118 30.11 10.15 -24.11
C ASP A 118 30.74 8.89 -24.73
N LEU A 119 30.74 7.79 -23.98
CA LEU A 119 31.35 6.53 -24.38
C LEU A 119 30.30 5.44 -24.61
N ALA A 120 30.29 4.90 -25.83
CA ALA A 120 29.54 3.70 -26.19
C ALA A 120 30.46 2.48 -26.17
N LEU A 121 30.15 1.50 -25.33
CA LEU A 121 30.90 0.27 -25.13
C LEU A 121 30.48 -0.80 -26.13
N GLU A 122 31.43 -1.39 -26.83
CA GLU A 122 31.21 -2.53 -27.72
C GLU A 122 30.94 -3.84 -26.95
N GLU A 123 31.40 -3.92 -25.71
CA GLU A 123 31.11 -5.01 -24.76
C GLU A 123 31.22 -4.50 -23.30
N PRO A 124 30.65 -5.21 -22.31
CA PRO A 124 30.70 -4.79 -20.90
C PRO A 124 32.13 -4.58 -20.39
N LEU A 125 32.31 -3.59 -19.51
CA LEU A 125 33.55 -3.43 -18.76
C LEU A 125 33.59 -4.43 -17.59
N CYS A 126 34.70 -5.14 -17.44
CA CYS A 126 34.89 -6.17 -16.43
C CYS A 126 36.00 -5.76 -15.45
N VAL A 127 35.62 -5.44 -14.22
CA VAL A 127 36.58 -5.27 -13.11
C VAL A 127 37.04 -6.66 -12.66
N PRO A 128 38.35 -6.96 -12.70
CA PRO A 128 38.87 -8.26 -12.32
C PRO A 128 38.57 -8.61 -10.87
N LYS A 129 38.56 -9.90 -10.57
CA LYS A 129 38.42 -10.41 -9.21
C LYS A 129 39.72 -10.33 -8.40
N ASN A 130 39.62 -10.54 -7.09
CA ASN A 130 40.73 -10.72 -6.15
C ASN A 130 41.69 -9.51 -6.06
N GLY A 131 41.17 -8.35 -5.65
CA GLY A 131 41.96 -7.20 -5.24
C GLY A 131 42.11 -6.10 -6.30
N ALA A 132 41.33 -6.13 -7.39
CA ALA A 132 41.37 -5.04 -8.37
C ALA A 132 40.82 -3.73 -7.77
N GLN A 133 41.47 -2.61 -8.04
CA GLN A 133 41.10 -1.30 -7.49
C GLN A 133 40.86 -0.34 -8.64
N VAL A 134 39.60 -0.02 -8.93
CA VAL A 134 39.21 0.82 -10.07
C VAL A 134 38.41 2.00 -9.57
N THR A 135 38.82 3.21 -9.98
CA THR A 135 38.01 4.43 -9.83
C THR A 135 37.70 4.99 -11.21
N LEU A 136 36.43 5.28 -11.48
CA LEU A 136 35.97 5.88 -12.73
C LEU A 136 35.21 7.18 -12.43
N CYS A 137 35.73 8.30 -12.92
CA CYS A 137 35.03 9.57 -12.95
C CYS A 137 34.23 9.69 -14.26
N LEU A 138 32.91 9.80 -14.19
CA LEU A 138 32.08 10.00 -15.38
C LEU A 138 32.25 11.41 -15.98
N ASN A 139 32.69 12.38 -15.19
CA ASN A 139 33.07 13.73 -15.63
C ASN A 139 31.96 14.43 -16.44
N GLY A 140 30.71 14.27 -16.03
CA GLY A 140 29.53 14.82 -16.71
C GLY A 140 29.10 14.06 -17.98
N HIS A 141 29.77 12.96 -18.34
CA HIS A 141 29.50 12.22 -19.56
C HIS A 141 28.64 10.97 -19.36
N THR A 142 28.13 10.44 -20.47
CA THR A 142 27.34 9.22 -20.51
C THR A 142 28.17 8.00 -20.87
N LEU A 143 28.05 6.93 -20.08
CA LEU A 143 28.51 5.58 -20.40
C LEU A 143 27.32 4.70 -20.79
N ARG A 144 27.37 4.08 -21.98
CA ARG A 144 26.30 3.22 -22.50
C ARG A 144 26.83 2.02 -23.28
N LEU A 145 25.98 1.04 -23.59
CA LEU A 145 26.28 0.04 -24.62
C LEU A 145 26.13 0.64 -26.03
N ALA A 146 26.95 0.18 -26.95
CA ALA A 146 26.82 0.45 -28.38
C ALA A 146 25.64 -0.32 -28.98
N ASP A 147 25.13 0.15 -30.12
CA ASP A 147 24.02 -0.49 -30.82
C ASP A 147 24.32 -1.96 -31.14
N GLY A 148 23.49 -2.86 -30.63
CA GLY A 148 23.63 -4.31 -30.83
C GLY A 148 24.56 -5.02 -29.84
N ALA A 149 25.20 -4.30 -28.92
CA ALA A 149 25.86 -4.91 -27.76
C ALA A 149 24.83 -5.33 -26.71
N GLU A 150 25.08 -6.45 -26.02
CA GLU A 150 24.21 -6.97 -24.97
C GLU A 150 25.03 -7.21 -23.69
N GLY A 151 24.43 -6.98 -22.52
CA GLY A 151 25.02 -7.21 -21.21
C GLY A 151 24.78 -6.06 -20.24
N CYS A 152 25.54 -6.07 -19.16
CA CYS A 152 25.64 -4.92 -18.27
C CYS A 152 26.59 -3.85 -18.82
N ILE A 153 26.63 -2.68 -18.19
CA ILE A 153 27.62 -1.64 -18.51
C ILE A 153 28.95 -1.98 -17.84
N ILE A 154 28.90 -2.25 -16.53
CA ILE A 154 30.06 -2.67 -15.74
C ILE A 154 29.70 -3.90 -14.91
N PHE A 155 30.62 -4.86 -14.88
CA PHE A 155 30.56 -6.05 -14.06
C PHE A 155 31.81 -6.16 -13.19
N VAL A 156 31.63 -6.37 -11.88
CA VAL A 156 32.72 -6.71 -10.96
C VAL A 156 32.73 -8.22 -10.77
N ALA A 157 33.81 -8.86 -11.22
CA ALA A 157 33.91 -10.31 -11.22
C ALA A 157 33.91 -10.90 -9.80
N VAL A 158 33.20 -12.01 -9.60
CA VAL A 158 33.13 -12.75 -8.33
C VAL A 158 34.52 -13.07 -7.80
N SER A 159 34.82 -12.59 -6.59
CA SER A 159 36.08 -12.84 -5.89
C SER A 159 36.03 -14.11 -5.06
N ASP A 160 37.21 -14.62 -4.68
CA ASP A 160 37.31 -15.76 -3.77
C ASP A 160 37.10 -15.25 -2.32
N LYS A 161 36.37 -16.00 -1.48
CA LYS A 161 35.95 -15.58 -0.12
C LYS A 161 37.04 -14.97 0.77
N ASP A 162 38.27 -15.49 0.67
CA ASP A 162 39.40 -15.07 1.51
C ASP A 162 40.42 -14.21 0.74
N ALA A 163 40.10 -13.81 -0.50
CA ALA A 163 40.91 -12.90 -1.27
C ALA A 163 40.66 -11.45 -0.85
N GLU A 164 41.60 -10.56 -1.19
CA GLU A 164 41.35 -9.13 -1.11
C GLU A 164 40.17 -8.77 -2.03
N PRO A 165 39.20 -7.96 -1.55
CA PRO A 165 38.03 -7.61 -2.35
C PRO A 165 38.44 -6.73 -3.53
N SER A 166 37.78 -6.92 -4.66
CA SER A 166 37.89 -5.95 -5.75
C SER A 166 36.93 -4.81 -5.49
N VAL A 167 37.37 -3.59 -5.77
CA VAL A 167 36.65 -2.35 -5.47
C VAL A 167 36.43 -1.59 -6.76
N LEU A 168 35.18 -1.25 -7.03
CA LEU A 168 34.79 -0.31 -8.06
C LEU A 168 34.23 0.95 -7.42
N THR A 169 34.87 2.08 -7.67
CA THR A 169 34.34 3.41 -7.34
C THR A 169 33.93 4.11 -8.62
N ILE A 170 32.69 4.58 -8.69
CA ILE A 170 32.23 5.47 -9.76
C ILE A 170 31.76 6.77 -9.12
N THR A 171 32.30 7.86 -9.60
CA THR A 171 31.98 9.20 -9.12
C THR A 171 31.66 10.09 -10.30
N ASP A 172 30.85 11.12 -10.08
CA ASP A 172 30.82 12.26 -10.97
C ASP A 172 31.36 13.51 -10.29
N CYS A 173 32.51 13.98 -10.79
CA CYS A 173 33.18 15.17 -10.28
C CYS A 173 32.76 16.45 -11.01
N ASN A 174 32.00 16.35 -12.11
CA ASN A 174 31.60 17.48 -12.94
C ASN A 174 30.10 17.46 -13.21
N GLY A 175 29.32 17.72 -12.16
CA GLY A 175 27.87 17.69 -12.23
C GLY A 175 27.24 18.82 -13.04
N ALA A 176 27.97 19.82 -13.54
CA ALA A 176 27.32 21.05 -14.02
C ALA A 176 26.75 20.98 -15.46
N ASP A 177 27.15 20.02 -16.30
CA ASP A 177 26.97 20.15 -17.76
C ASP A 177 26.16 19.03 -18.45
N SER A 178 25.54 18.09 -17.71
CA SER A 178 24.70 17.05 -18.34
C SER A 178 23.22 17.46 -18.44
N SER A 179 22.66 17.43 -19.64
CA SER A 179 21.23 17.62 -19.88
C SER A 179 20.47 16.29 -19.77
N SER A 180 19.40 16.25 -18.98
CA SER A 180 18.58 15.05 -18.73
C SER A 180 17.10 15.29 -19.08
N ASN A 181 16.44 14.28 -19.66
CA ASN A 181 15.01 14.34 -20.08
C ASN A 181 14.02 14.17 -18.91
N TYR A 182 14.40 14.53 -17.68
CA TYR A 182 13.56 14.36 -16.50
C TYR A 182 13.86 15.41 -15.41
N TYR A 183 12.91 15.67 -14.52
CA TYR A 183 12.97 16.64 -13.41
C TYR A 183 12.52 16.02 -12.08
N VAL A 184 12.86 16.64 -10.95
CA VAL A 184 12.34 16.28 -9.61
C VAL A 184 11.16 17.20 -9.28
N ASP A 185 9.99 16.65 -8.95
CA ASP A 185 8.80 17.46 -8.59
C ASP A 185 8.83 17.97 -7.13
N GLU A 186 7.78 18.66 -6.69
CA GLU A 186 7.68 19.26 -5.35
C GLU A 186 7.67 18.21 -4.22
N ASP A 187 7.30 16.96 -4.53
CA ASP A 187 7.28 15.83 -3.62
C ASP A 187 8.57 14.99 -3.70
N GLY A 188 9.54 15.40 -4.54
CA GLY A 188 10.83 14.75 -4.69
C GLY A 188 10.84 13.55 -5.65
N ALA A 189 9.76 13.33 -6.41
CA ALA A 189 9.65 12.25 -7.38
C ALA A 189 10.24 12.65 -8.75
N LEU A 190 10.83 11.68 -9.47
CA LEU A 190 11.45 11.91 -10.79
C LEU A 190 10.44 11.79 -11.94
N VAL A 191 10.35 12.82 -12.79
CA VAL A 191 9.37 12.99 -13.87
C VAL A 191 10.04 13.13 -15.24
N PHE A 192 9.71 12.26 -16.21
CA PHE A 192 10.37 12.12 -17.52
C PHE A 192 9.57 12.74 -18.71
N ASP A 193 10.23 13.17 -19.81
CA ASP A 193 9.70 14.10 -20.83
C ASP A 193 9.73 13.62 -22.31
N ASP A 194 9.59 12.34 -22.62
CA ASP A 194 9.79 11.83 -24.01
C ASP A 194 8.55 11.39 -24.80
N GLY A 195 7.34 11.65 -24.31
CA GLY A 195 6.17 11.84 -25.17
C GLY A 195 5.63 10.65 -25.99
N SER A 196 5.78 9.38 -25.56
CA SER A 196 5.11 8.21 -26.20
C SER A 196 5.48 6.85 -25.54
N TYR A 197 4.65 5.83 -25.23
CA TYR A 197 3.20 5.52 -25.06
C TYR A 197 3.21 4.19 -24.24
N ALA A 198 2.50 3.89 -23.16
CA ALA A 198 1.30 4.43 -22.55
C ALA A 198 1.55 4.55 -21.04
N TRP A 199 1.48 5.78 -20.55
CA TRP A 199 1.59 6.15 -19.15
C TRP A 199 0.41 7.08 -18.88
N GLN A 200 -0.58 6.58 -18.17
CA GLN A 200 -1.64 7.34 -17.51
C GLN A 200 -2.33 6.35 -16.57
N GLU A 201 -2.66 6.74 -15.34
CA GLU A 201 -3.44 7.94 -15.06
C GLU A 201 -2.76 8.96 -14.13
N ALA A 202 -2.86 10.22 -14.58
CA ALA A 202 -2.50 11.47 -13.92
C ALA A 202 -1.01 11.68 -13.52
N TYR A 203 -0.27 12.50 -14.28
CA TYR A 203 0.33 13.72 -13.71
C TYR A 203 0.91 14.67 -14.78
N ILE A 204 0.58 15.96 -14.66
CA ILE A 204 1.13 17.09 -15.44
C ILE A 204 1.53 18.18 -14.45
N ALA A 205 2.82 18.57 -14.44
CA ALA A 205 3.35 19.94 -14.44
C ALA A 205 4.61 20.10 -13.57
N ALA A 206 5.77 20.28 -14.19
CA ALA A 206 6.73 21.31 -13.81
C ALA A 206 7.40 21.84 -15.07
N SER A 207 7.58 23.16 -15.12
CA SER A 207 7.71 23.93 -16.35
C SER A 207 9.16 24.20 -16.81
N GLU A 208 10.17 23.54 -16.26
CA GLU A 208 11.56 23.73 -16.68
C GLU A 208 12.27 22.39 -16.94
N LYS A 209 12.60 22.17 -18.22
CA LYS A 209 13.40 21.05 -18.73
C LYS A 209 14.86 21.19 -18.29
N ASN A 210 15.51 20.05 -18.01
CA ASN A 210 16.93 19.85 -17.74
C ASN A 210 17.42 20.32 -16.36
N ALA A 211 17.83 19.36 -15.52
CA ALA A 211 19.14 19.36 -14.85
C ALA A 211 19.13 18.30 -13.75
N LEU A 212 19.42 17.05 -14.09
CA LEU A 212 20.12 16.21 -13.13
C LEU A 212 21.58 16.32 -13.46
N ALA A 213 22.23 17.16 -12.67
CA ALA A 213 23.67 17.25 -12.59
C ALA A 213 24.26 15.84 -12.41
N GLY A 214 25.29 15.49 -13.17
CA GLY A 214 26.03 14.24 -12.97
C GLY A 214 26.15 13.36 -14.22
N GLY A 215 27.18 12.54 -14.24
CA GLY A 215 27.42 11.54 -15.28
C GLY A 215 26.39 10.42 -15.27
N ARG A 216 26.17 9.83 -16.45
CA ARG A 216 25.03 8.93 -16.71
C ARG A 216 25.49 7.53 -17.09
N ILE A 217 24.82 6.50 -16.58
CA ILE A 217 24.97 5.10 -16.98
C ILE A 217 23.63 4.59 -17.51
N THR A 218 23.58 4.19 -18.78
CA THR A 218 22.31 3.90 -19.48
C THR A 218 22.44 2.84 -20.58
N GLY A 219 21.32 2.31 -21.07
CA GLY A 219 21.29 1.42 -22.24
C GLY A 219 21.79 -0.01 -21.98
N ALA A 220 21.92 -0.44 -20.72
CA ALA A 220 22.24 -1.84 -20.41
C ALA A 220 21.10 -2.79 -20.80
N THR A 221 21.45 -4.04 -21.13
CA THR A 221 20.48 -5.12 -21.42
C THR A 221 20.46 -6.27 -20.40
N ALA A 222 21.34 -6.23 -19.38
CA ALA A 222 21.45 -7.26 -18.32
C ALA A 222 21.84 -6.67 -16.94
N GLY A 223 21.26 -5.51 -16.59
CA GLY A 223 21.57 -4.72 -15.37
C GLY A 223 22.65 -3.67 -15.64
N ALA A 224 22.54 -2.45 -15.14
CA ALA A 224 23.54 -1.40 -15.40
C ALA A 224 24.90 -1.74 -14.78
N ILE A 225 24.90 -2.03 -13.47
CA ILE A 225 26.09 -2.41 -12.71
C ILE A 225 25.80 -3.68 -11.94
N SER A 226 26.67 -4.69 -12.05
CA SER A 226 26.56 -5.93 -11.29
C SER A 226 27.83 -6.20 -10.50
N VAL A 227 27.67 -6.42 -9.20
CA VAL A 227 28.75 -6.65 -8.24
C VAL A 227 28.71 -8.10 -7.76
N GLY A 228 29.69 -8.90 -8.18
CA GLY A 228 29.83 -10.28 -7.74
C GLY A 228 30.31 -10.40 -6.29
N ASP A 229 30.15 -11.58 -5.69
CA ASP A 229 30.48 -11.83 -4.28
C ASP A 229 31.90 -11.41 -3.87
N TYR A 230 32.02 -10.98 -2.61
CA TYR A 230 33.26 -10.60 -1.94
C TYR A 230 33.95 -9.39 -2.60
N ASN A 231 33.15 -8.45 -3.11
CA ASN A 231 33.61 -7.20 -3.71
C ASN A 231 32.83 -6.01 -3.18
N GLU A 232 33.33 -4.81 -3.47
CA GLU A 232 32.76 -3.55 -3.00
C GLU A 232 32.47 -2.60 -4.18
N LEU A 233 31.33 -1.91 -4.10
CA LEU A 233 30.93 -0.86 -5.02
C LEU A 233 30.72 0.45 -4.27
N TYR A 234 31.24 1.54 -4.81
CA TYR A 234 31.02 2.90 -4.32
C TYR A 234 30.50 3.76 -5.46
N LEU A 235 29.33 4.36 -5.28
CA LEU A 235 28.72 5.27 -6.24
C LEU A 235 28.52 6.63 -5.57
N THR A 236 28.95 7.71 -6.24
CA THR A 236 28.71 9.06 -5.74
C THR A 236 28.33 10.03 -6.86
N ASN A 237 27.19 10.72 -6.72
CA ASN A 237 26.68 11.67 -7.72
C ASN A 237 26.47 11.07 -9.13
N VAL A 238 26.13 9.79 -9.21
CA VAL A 238 25.94 9.07 -10.49
C VAL A 238 24.46 8.87 -10.77
N ASN A 239 24.08 9.05 -12.04
CA ASN A 239 22.75 8.78 -12.56
C ASN A 239 22.72 7.42 -13.29
N ILE A 240 21.99 6.43 -12.76
CA ILE A 240 21.79 5.10 -13.38
C ILE A 240 20.35 5.00 -13.86
N ILE A 241 20.16 5.19 -15.16
CA ILE A 241 18.83 5.46 -15.71
C ILE A 241 18.58 4.82 -17.07
N ASP A 242 17.33 4.49 -17.35
CA ASP A 242 16.86 3.90 -18.61
C ASP A 242 17.63 2.63 -19.02
N ASN A 243 17.95 1.76 -18.06
CA ASN A 243 18.52 0.45 -18.33
C ASN A 243 17.41 -0.62 -18.37
N ALA A 244 17.53 -1.59 -19.26
CA ALA A 244 16.50 -2.61 -19.45
C ALA A 244 17.11 -4.02 -19.34
N GLY A 245 17.09 -4.62 -18.16
CA GLY A 245 17.76 -5.90 -17.92
C GLY A 245 16.83 -7.11 -17.86
N ARG A 246 17.36 -8.32 -18.08
CA ARG A 246 16.69 -9.58 -17.70
C ARG A 246 17.00 -10.02 -16.26
N TYR A 247 18.05 -9.48 -15.64
CA TYR A 247 18.57 -9.89 -14.33
C TYR A 247 19.03 -8.65 -13.55
N GLY A 248 18.12 -8.06 -12.77
CA GLY A 248 18.25 -6.66 -12.33
C GLY A 248 18.28 -5.67 -13.50
N ALA A 249 17.88 -4.43 -13.30
CA ALA A 249 17.96 -3.42 -14.37
C ALA A 249 18.88 -2.24 -14.03
N GLY A 250 18.88 -1.72 -12.80
CA GLY A 250 19.90 -0.76 -12.34
C GLY A 250 21.12 -1.44 -11.71
N VAL A 251 21.18 -1.46 -10.38
CA VAL A 251 22.32 -2.01 -9.61
C VAL A 251 21.99 -3.38 -9.04
N VAL A 252 22.92 -4.33 -9.15
CA VAL A 252 22.77 -5.69 -8.61
C VAL A 252 23.93 -5.98 -7.65
N VAL A 253 23.61 -6.27 -6.39
CA VAL A 253 24.58 -6.56 -5.32
C VAL A 253 24.40 -8.01 -4.85
N ALA A 254 25.43 -8.84 -5.04
CA ALA A 254 25.42 -10.25 -4.62
C ALA A 254 25.45 -10.43 -3.09
N GLU A 255 25.13 -11.65 -2.62
CA GLU A 255 24.95 -12.01 -1.20
C GLU A 255 26.14 -11.63 -0.30
N HIS A 256 27.36 -11.69 -0.83
CA HIS A 256 28.58 -11.36 -0.07
C HIS A 256 29.28 -10.10 -0.59
N ALA A 257 28.59 -9.27 -1.36
CA ALA A 257 29.09 -7.98 -1.82
C ALA A 257 28.58 -6.84 -0.94
N SER A 258 29.25 -5.69 -1.03
CA SER A 258 28.77 -4.43 -0.45
C SER A 258 28.66 -3.35 -1.52
N ALA A 259 27.67 -2.47 -1.37
CA ALA A 259 27.53 -1.27 -2.19
C ALA A 259 27.20 -0.06 -1.31
N VAL A 260 27.84 1.07 -1.61
CA VAL A 260 27.53 2.37 -1.02
C VAL A 260 27.03 3.29 -2.12
N LEU A 261 25.87 3.90 -1.91
CA LEU A 261 25.28 4.89 -2.80
C LEU A 261 25.14 6.20 -2.04
N ASP A 262 25.90 7.18 -2.48
CA ASP A 262 25.87 8.53 -1.95
C ASP A 262 25.35 9.49 -3.04
N SER A 263 24.24 10.15 -2.76
CA SER A 263 23.66 11.17 -3.64
C SER A 263 23.48 10.69 -5.09
N CYS A 264 23.07 9.42 -5.26
CA CYS A 264 22.87 8.80 -6.56
C CYS A 264 21.41 8.85 -7.00
N VAL A 265 21.17 8.86 -8.31
CA VAL A 265 19.81 8.74 -8.86
C VAL A 265 19.68 7.45 -9.67
N ILE A 266 18.77 6.58 -9.26
CA ILE A 266 18.49 5.29 -9.92
C ILE A 266 17.02 5.26 -10.31
N ALA A 267 16.74 5.45 -11.61
CA ALA A 267 15.37 5.66 -12.07
C ALA A 267 15.10 5.19 -13.50
N GLY A 268 13.84 4.89 -13.81
CA GLY A 268 13.43 4.49 -15.16
C GLY A 268 13.97 3.13 -15.62
N ASN A 269 14.67 2.40 -14.74
CA ASN A 269 15.23 1.09 -15.07
C ASN A 269 14.12 0.03 -15.06
N ARG A 270 14.20 -0.93 -16.00
CA ARG A 270 13.14 -1.90 -16.27
C ARG A 270 13.67 -3.32 -16.32
N LEU A 271 13.25 -4.15 -15.38
CA LEU A 271 13.44 -5.59 -15.48
C LEU A 271 12.43 -6.15 -16.49
N THR A 272 12.91 -6.53 -17.68
CA THR A 272 12.10 -7.01 -18.82
C THR A 272 12.52 -8.42 -19.24
N GLY A 273 11.55 -9.28 -19.54
CA GLY A 273 11.78 -10.64 -20.04
C GLY A 273 11.10 -11.75 -19.22
N GLU A 274 10.82 -12.89 -19.87
CA GLU A 274 10.33 -14.09 -19.20
C GLU A 274 11.46 -14.69 -18.34
N MET A 275 11.36 -14.52 -17.01
CA MET A 275 12.25 -15.17 -16.06
C MET A 275 11.97 -16.67 -16.03
N LYS A 276 13.01 -17.53 -16.09
CA LYS A 276 12.82 -18.94 -15.75
C LYS A 276 12.47 -19.05 -14.26
N ALA A 277 11.75 -20.10 -13.87
CA ALA A 277 11.38 -20.31 -12.47
C ALA A 277 12.58 -20.35 -11.49
N SER A 278 13.78 -20.71 -11.96
CA SER A 278 15.03 -20.70 -11.19
C SER A 278 15.69 -19.33 -11.07
N GLU A 279 15.22 -18.34 -11.83
CA GLU A 279 15.77 -16.98 -11.94
C GLU A 279 14.87 -15.95 -11.23
N LYS A 280 13.75 -16.40 -10.64
CA LYS A 280 12.76 -15.60 -9.89
C LYS A 280 13.31 -14.91 -8.62
N GLN A 281 14.59 -15.06 -8.33
CA GLN A 281 15.23 -14.54 -7.12
C GLN A 281 15.88 -13.16 -7.29
N ILE A 282 16.03 -12.64 -8.51
CA ILE A 282 16.61 -11.29 -8.76
C ILE A 282 15.51 -10.34 -9.22
N LEU A 283 14.62 -9.98 -8.29
CA LEU A 283 13.57 -8.98 -8.49
C LEU A 283 14.16 -7.63 -8.15
N GLY A 284 14.21 -6.67 -9.07
CA GLY A 284 14.88 -5.39 -8.83
C GLY A 284 14.92 -4.56 -10.11
N GLY A 285 13.88 -3.74 -10.32
CA GLY A 285 13.89 -2.76 -11.41
C GLY A 285 15.02 -1.75 -11.19
N GLY A 286 15.12 -1.18 -9.99
CA GLY A 286 16.16 -0.20 -9.64
C GLY A 286 17.40 -0.86 -9.06
N VAL A 287 17.33 -1.24 -7.79
CA VAL A 287 18.41 -1.89 -7.05
C VAL A 287 17.92 -3.23 -6.52
N TYR A 288 18.63 -4.29 -6.87
CA TYR A 288 18.54 -5.58 -6.17
C TYR A 288 19.73 -5.73 -5.24
N CYS A 289 19.48 -6.00 -3.97
CA CYS A 289 20.55 -6.28 -3.01
C CYS A 289 20.29 -7.59 -2.27
N ALA A 290 21.26 -8.50 -2.33
CA ALA A 290 21.37 -9.65 -1.43
C ALA A 290 22.49 -9.51 -0.39
N GLY A 291 23.42 -8.58 -0.61
CA GLY A 291 24.52 -8.30 0.32
C GLY A 291 24.23 -7.12 1.25
N THR A 292 25.23 -6.26 1.42
CA THR A 292 25.08 -5.02 2.19
C THR A 292 24.88 -3.82 1.27
N LEU A 293 23.84 -3.04 1.53
CA LEU A 293 23.58 -1.75 0.86
C LEU A 293 23.68 -0.62 1.88
N GLU A 294 24.47 0.39 1.59
CA GLU A 294 24.56 1.61 2.37
C GLU A 294 24.09 2.80 1.53
N LEU A 295 23.17 3.59 2.08
CA LEU A 295 22.60 4.77 1.42
C LEU A 295 22.98 6.04 2.19
N SER A 296 23.25 7.12 1.46
CA SER A 296 23.58 8.43 2.05
C SER A 296 23.19 9.59 1.13
N GLY A 297 23.18 10.80 1.71
CA GLY A 297 22.98 12.05 0.99
C GLY A 297 21.61 12.14 0.35
N THR A 298 21.55 12.70 -0.86
CA THR A 298 20.30 12.89 -1.62
C THR A 298 19.92 11.68 -2.48
N THR A 299 20.30 10.47 -2.08
CA THR A 299 20.08 9.27 -2.92
C THR A 299 18.60 9.04 -3.20
N SER A 300 18.26 8.83 -4.47
CA SER A 300 16.90 8.56 -4.95
C SER A 300 16.85 7.26 -5.75
N ILE A 301 15.96 6.35 -5.36
CA ILE A 301 15.67 5.08 -6.04
C ILE A 301 14.17 5.03 -6.29
N THR A 302 13.73 5.54 -7.44
CA THR A 302 12.31 5.76 -7.76
C THR A 302 12.00 5.51 -9.24
N GLY A 303 10.74 5.27 -9.59
CA GLY A 303 10.30 5.13 -10.99
C GLY A 303 10.88 3.92 -11.75
N ASN A 304 11.43 2.92 -11.05
CA ASN A 304 11.92 1.69 -11.64
C ASN A 304 10.82 0.62 -11.62
N ARG A 305 10.91 -0.36 -12.53
CA ARG A 305 9.87 -1.37 -12.70
C ARG A 305 10.42 -2.77 -12.87
N ALA A 306 9.66 -3.74 -12.38
CA ALA A 306 9.79 -5.14 -12.76
C ALA A 306 8.53 -5.56 -13.51
N GLN A 307 8.70 -5.85 -14.80
CA GLN A 307 7.57 -5.98 -15.73
C GLN A 307 6.69 -4.72 -15.64
N ASP A 308 5.41 -4.88 -15.31
CA ASP A 308 4.44 -3.79 -15.24
C ASP A 308 4.29 -3.17 -13.84
N ALA A 309 4.89 -3.77 -12.81
CA ALA A 309 4.82 -3.30 -11.42
C ALA A 309 6.00 -2.37 -11.08
N GLN A 310 5.77 -1.42 -10.15
CA GLN A 310 6.86 -0.65 -9.56
C GLN A 310 7.81 -1.59 -8.81
N ASN A 311 9.11 -1.35 -8.97
CA ASN A 311 10.14 -2.17 -8.35
C ASN A 311 11.46 -1.41 -8.23
N ASN A 312 11.57 -0.61 -7.17
CA ASN A 312 12.66 0.31 -6.92
C ASN A 312 13.81 -0.37 -6.18
N LEU A 313 13.76 -0.43 -4.85
CA LEU A 313 14.71 -1.17 -4.03
C LEU A 313 14.11 -2.51 -3.60
N TRP A 314 14.78 -3.60 -3.96
CA TRP A 314 14.47 -4.94 -3.48
C TRP A 314 15.59 -5.45 -2.58
N LEU A 315 15.22 -5.81 -1.35
CA LEU A 315 16.12 -6.42 -0.37
C LEU A 315 15.79 -7.92 -0.27
N ASP A 316 16.76 -8.77 -0.58
CA ASP A 316 16.67 -10.22 -0.35
C ASP A 316 16.65 -10.54 1.16
N GLU A 317 16.26 -11.77 1.54
CA GLU A 317 16.18 -12.22 2.94
C GLU A 317 17.50 -12.06 3.71
N THR A 318 18.63 -12.14 3.00
CA THR A 318 19.98 -12.03 3.58
C THR A 318 20.53 -10.60 3.57
N ALA A 319 19.83 -9.68 2.92
CA ALA A 319 20.31 -8.33 2.70
C ALA A 319 20.34 -7.49 3.98
N ALA A 320 21.33 -6.59 4.06
CA ALA A 320 21.42 -5.60 5.11
C ALA A 320 21.42 -4.20 4.52
N LEU A 321 20.38 -3.41 4.83
CA LEU A 321 20.34 -2.00 4.52
C LEU A 321 20.93 -1.17 5.67
N LYS A 322 21.76 -0.19 5.32
CA LYS A 322 22.38 0.76 6.24
C LYS A 322 22.22 2.19 5.73
N ILE A 323 22.19 3.12 6.66
CA ILE A 323 22.41 4.54 6.42
C ILE A 323 23.85 4.87 6.80
N GLY A 324 24.56 5.53 5.89
CA GLY A 324 25.94 5.96 6.11
C GLY A 324 26.03 7.15 7.06
N ASP A 325 27.25 7.52 7.44
CA ASP A 325 27.51 8.52 8.49
C ASP A 325 26.99 9.93 8.17
N LEU A 326 26.77 10.23 6.89
CA LEU A 326 26.19 11.51 6.44
C LEU A 326 24.66 11.56 6.63
N GLY A 327 24.01 10.43 6.90
CA GLY A 327 22.55 10.33 6.94
C GLY A 327 21.91 10.36 5.56
N LEU A 328 20.58 10.39 5.54
CA LEU A 328 19.79 10.70 4.36
C LEU A 328 19.28 12.13 4.45
N ASP A 329 19.41 12.87 3.35
CA ASP A 329 18.82 14.20 3.23
C ASP A 329 17.30 14.09 3.09
N LYS A 330 16.57 15.18 3.40
CA LYS A 330 15.11 15.23 3.22
C LYS A 330 14.64 15.02 1.78
N GLN A 331 15.53 15.23 0.81
CA GLN A 331 15.28 15.05 -0.61
C GLN A 331 15.57 13.62 -1.09
N ALA A 332 16.08 12.75 -0.20
CA ALA A 332 16.27 11.35 -0.53
C ALA A 332 14.93 10.63 -0.54
N HIS A 333 14.68 9.85 -1.59
CA HIS A 333 13.44 9.09 -1.77
C HIS A 333 13.74 7.68 -2.23
N ILE A 334 13.33 6.70 -1.44
CA ILE A 334 13.59 5.28 -1.67
C ILE A 334 12.25 4.56 -1.70
N GLY A 335 11.83 4.15 -2.90
CA GLY A 335 10.74 3.20 -3.06
C GLY A 335 11.22 1.79 -2.71
N VAL A 336 10.47 1.06 -1.89
CA VAL A 336 10.83 -0.29 -1.45
C VAL A 336 9.79 -1.29 -1.93
N SER A 337 10.28 -2.34 -2.58
CA SER A 337 9.51 -3.51 -2.97
C SER A 337 9.79 -4.66 -2.03
N GLY A 338 8.72 -5.29 -1.53
CA GLY A 338 8.82 -6.36 -0.57
C GLY A 338 7.47 -6.95 -0.21
N ALA A 339 7.44 -7.71 0.87
CA ALA A 339 6.22 -8.28 1.43
C ALA A 339 5.86 -7.63 2.77
N ALA A 340 4.60 -7.78 3.20
CA ALA A 340 4.18 -7.40 4.54
C ALA A 340 5.05 -8.07 5.61
N GLU A 341 5.26 -7.38 6.73
CA GLU A 341 6.12 -7.74 7.86
C GLU A 341 7.62 -7.75 7.56
N GLN A 342 8.05 -7.42 6.33
CA GLN A 342 9.48 -7.34 6.03
C GLN A 342 10.11 -6.14 6.73
N THR A 343 11.13 -6.40 7.57
CA THR A 343 11.98 -5.36 8.15
C THR A 343 12.89 -4.76 7.09
N ILE A 344 12.87 -3.43 6.98
CA ILE A 344 13.64 -2.67 5.99
C ILE A 344 14.90 -2.07 6.62
N LEU A 345 14.76 -1.41 7.77
CA LEU A 345 15.84 -0.70 8.43
C LEU A 345 15.68 -0.81 9.95
N THR A 346 16.77 -1.04 10.68
CA THR A 346 16.75 -1.10 12.15
C THR A 346 18.07 -0.59 12.73
N GLY A 347 18.06 -0.17 14.00
CA GLY A 347 19.27 0.16 14.75
C GLY A 347 19.74 1.61 14.65
N TYR A 348 18.91 2.52 14.13
CA TYR A 348 19.23 3.95 13.99
C TYR A 348 18.50 4.79 15.03
N ALA A 349 19.17 5.78 15.64
CA ALA A 349 18.53 6.65 16.64
C ALA A 349 17.64 7.73 15.99
N ASP A 350 18.01 8.13 14.78
CA ASP A 350 17.28 9.06 13.93
C ASP A 350 16.11 8.35 13.23
N ASP A 351 15.13 9.15 12.80
CA ASP A 351 13.97 8.67 12.06
C ASP A 351 14.15 9.03 10.58
N PHE A 352 14.26 7.99 9.75
CA PHE A 352 14.40 8.11 8.30
C PHE A 352 13.10 7.71 7.56
N SER A 353 12.00 7.50 8.27
CA SER A 353 10.75 6.98 7.69
C SER A 353 10.23 7.82 6.52
N GLU A 354 10.36 9.15 6.58
CA GLU A 354 9.96 10.07 5.51
C GLU A 354 10.75 9.87 4.19
N ASN A 355 11.92 9.23 4.24
CA ASN A 355 12.72 8.92 3.05
C ASN A 355 12.28 7.64 2.34
N PHE A 356 11.47 6.79 2.98
CA PHE A 356 11.07 5.50 2.45
C PHE A 356 9.58 5.47 2.11
N THR A 357 9.24 4.82 0.99
CA THR A 357 7.86 4.56 0.57
C THR A 357 7.72 3.11 0.13
N SER A 358 6.50 2.56 0.13
CA SER A 358 6.27 1.26 -0.49
C SER A 358 5.96 1.43 -1.98
N ASP A 359 6.54 0.56 -2.80
CA ASP A 359 6.21 0.45 -4.23
C ASP A 359 4.84 -0.21 -4.46
N ASP A 360 4.40 -1.03 -3.51
CA ASP A 360 3.07 -1.65 -3.51
C ASP A 360 2.14 -0.77 -2.67
N LEU A 361 1.16 -0.14 -3.33
CA LEU A 361 0.19 0.72 -2.66
C LEU A 361 -0.76 -0.05 -1.73
N THR A 362 -0.73 -1.38 -1.68
CA THR A 362 -1.42 -2.13 -0.62
C THR A 362 -0.60 -2.22 0.66
N LEU A 363 0.65 -1.74 0.64
CA LEU A 363 1.57 -1.71 1.77
C LEU A 363 1.98 -0.26 2.11
N THR A 364 2.52 -0.08 3.31
CA THR A 364 3.08 1.19 3.77
C THR A 364 4.31 0.96 4.64
N ILE A 365 5.13 2.00 4.81
CA ILE A 365 6.25 1.99 5.75
C ILE A 365 5.71 2.31 7.14
N SER A 366 5.78 1.32 8.03
CA SER A 366 5.46 1.48 9.44
C SER A 366 6.72 1.70 10.25
N THR A 367 6.64 2.62 11.20
CA THR A 367 7.76 3.02 12.07
C THR A 367 7.48 2.61 13.50
N ALA A 368 8.38 1.81 14.08
CA ALA A 368 8.39 1.47 15.49
C ALA A 368 9.63 2.05 16.17
N ARG A 369 9.50 2.45 17.44
CA ARG A 369 10.63 2.92 18.24
C ARG A 369 10.83 2.04 19.47
N GLU A 370 11.91 1.30 19.48
CA GLU A 370 12.28 0.40 20.58
C GLU A 370 13.66 0.75 21.15
N ASN A 371 13.73 0.91 22.47
CA ASN A 371 14.99 1.20 23.18
C ASN A 371 15.77 2.42 22.66
N GLY A 372 15.06 3.38 22.04
CA GLY A 372 15.64 4.60 21.47
C GLY A 372 16.01 4.49 19.98
N PHE A 373 15.92 3.29 19.39
CA PHE A 373 16.19 3.04 17.98
C PHE A 373 14.89 2.89 17.17
N THR A 374 14.95 3.35 15.93
CA THR A 374 13.90 3.29 14.92
C THR A 374 14.01 1.97 14.16
N GLU A 375 12.86 1.35 13.92
CA GLU A 375 12.68 0.20 13.04
C GLU A 375 11.62 0.53 11.99
N LEU A 376 11.97 0.34 10.71
CA LEU A 376 11.09 0.50 9.58
C LEU A 376 10.69 -0.88 9.06
N THR A 377 9.38 -1.11 8.91
CA THR A 377 8.82 -2.36 8.40
C THR A 377 7.78 -2.09 7.33
N LEU A 378 7.67 -2.96 6.33
CA LEU A 378 6.52 -2.97 5.44
C LEU A 378 5.33 -3.57 6.19
N GLN A 379 4.18 -2.88 6.15
CA GLN A 379 2.93 -3.32 6.76
C GLN A 379 1.79 -3.13 5.79
N GLU A 380 0.68 -3.85 5.99
CA GLU A 380 -0.54 -3.62 5.22
C GLU A 380 -1.01 -2.16 5.39
N ALA A 381 -1.29 -1.50 4.28
CA ALA A 381 -1.78 -0.14 4.29
C ALA A 381 -3.22 -0.10 4.82
N VAL A 382 -3.51 0.89 5.66
CA VAL A 382 -4.87 1.16 6.11
C VAL A 382 -5.31 2.46 5.45
N TYR A 383 -6.37 2.37 4.63
CA TYR A 383 -6.91 3.52 3.92
C TYR A 383 -8.25 3.96 4.50
N THR A 384 -8.57 5.23 4.31
CA THR A 384 -9.89 5.76 4.64
C THR A 384 -10.87 5.37 3.55
N LEU A 385 -11.88 4.57 3.92
CA LEU A 385 -13.03 4.29 3.07
C LEU A 385 -14.19 5.20 3.47
N THR A 386 -14.62 6.05 2.55
CA THR A 386 -15.78 6.93 2.71
C THR A 386 -16.98 6.31 2.03
N LEU A 387 -18.05 6.07 2.77
CA LEU A 387 -19.33 5.58 2.28
C LEU A 387 -20.30 6.74 2.15
N ASP A 388 -20.59 7.16 0.93
CA ASP A 388 -21.50 8.26 0.63
C ASP A 388 -22.90 7.72 0.23
N PRO A 389 -23.90 7.77 1.13
CA PRO A 389 -25.28 7.35 0.83
C PRO A 389 -26.00 8.28 -0.17
N GLY A 390 -25.44 9.46 -0.47
CA GLY A 390 -26.02 10.47 -1.34
C GLY A 390 -27.00 11.42 -0.63
N GLU A 391 -27.82 12.13 -1.42
CA GLU A 391 -28.67 13.22 -0.93
C GLU A 391 -29.53 12.87 0.29
N GLY A 392 -29.36 13.66 1.35
CA GLY A 392 -30.17 13.56 2.58
C GLY A 392 -29.53 12.73 3.69
N SER A 393 -28.29 12.25 3.53
CA SER A 393 -27.54 11.54 4.57
C SER A 393 -26.07 11.93 4.54
N GLU A 394 -25.42 11.97 5.71
CA GLU A 394 -24.00 12.32 5.82
C GLU A 394 -23.12 11.10 5.47
N PRO A 395 -21.98 11.29 4.77
CA PRO A 395 -21.03 10.22 4.54
C PRO A 395 -20.45 9.65 5.83
N VAL A 396 -20.15 8.35 5.81
CA VAL A 396 -19.51 7.65 6.94
C VAL A 396 -18.11 7.22 6.53
N THR A 397 -17.12 7.53 7.34
CA THR A 397 -15.72 7.11 7.12
C THR A 397 -15.35 5.96 8.03
N LEU A 398 -14.60 4.99 7.52
CA LEU A 398 -14.01 3.91 8.29
C LEU A 398 -12.59 3.59 7.79
N GLU A 399 -11.77 3.02 8.69
CA GLU A 399 -10.46 2.48 8.33
C GLU A 399 -10.63 1.11 7.69
N ALA A 400 -10.17 0.99 6.44
CA ALA A 400 -10.19 -0.23 5.66
C ALA A 400 -8.80 -0.86 5.66
N GLU A 401 -8.65 -1.92 6.45
CA GLU A 401 -7.49 -2.82 6.39
C GLU A 401 -7.53 -3.61 5.07
N GLN A 402 -6.36 -3.84 4.46
CA GLN A 402 -6.26 -4.63 3.24
C GLN A 402 -6.85 -6.03 3.40
N GLY A 403 -7.41 -6.56 2.31
CA GLY A 403 -7.90 -7.94 2.26
C GLY A 403 -9.23 -8.17 2.98
N LYS A 404 -9.78 -7.20 3.72
CA LYS A 404 -11.13 -7.28 4.27
C LYS A 404 -12.18 -6.89 3.24
N SER A 405 -13.31 -7.58 3.27
CA SER A 405 -14.51 -7.25 2.51
C SER A 405 -15.38 -6.20 3.22
N LEU A 406 -16.32 -5.58 2.50
CA LEU A 406 -17.31 -4.67 3.12
C LEU A 406 -18.13 -5.39 4.21
N HIS A 407 -18.43 -6.67 4.00
CA HIS A 407 -19.10 -7.51 4.99
C HIS A 407 -18.30 -7.62 6.29
N GLU A 408 -17.01 -7.94 6.20
CA GLU A 408 -16.12 -8.10 7.37
C GLU A 408 -15.88 -6.78 8.11
N LEU A 409 -15.93 -5.66 7.38
CA LEU A 409 -15.92 -4.31 7.94
C LEU A 409 -17.27 -3.91 8.56
N ASN A 410 -18.26 -4.82 8.57
CA ASN A 410 -19.62 -4.62 9.08
C ASN A 410 -20.40 -3.47 8.41
N VAL A 411 -20.08 -3.18 7.14
CA VAL A 411 -20.79 -2.16 6.36
C VAL A 411 -22.24 -2.62 6.13
N GLN A 412 -23.18 -1.86 6.67
CA GLN A 412 -24.60 -2.13 6.49
C GLN A 412 -25.14 -1.44 5.24
N ALA A 413 -26.14 -2.03 4.61
CA ALA A 413 -26.90 -1.36 3.56
C ALA A 413 -27.61 -0.13 4.16
N PRO A 414 -27.42 1.07 3.59
CA PRO A 414 -28.12 2.26 4.05
C PRO A 414 -29.63 2.14 3.74
N GLU A 415 -30.45 2.88 4.49
CA GLU A 415 -31.89 2.97 4.25
C GLU A 415 -32.28 4.35 3.72
N ARG A 416 -33.17 4.40 2.73
CA ARG A 416 -33.70 5.64 2.16
C ARG A 416 -35.19 5.49 1.83
N GLU A 417 -35.99 6.49 2.19
CA GLU A 417 -37.45 6.45 1.97
C GLU A 417 -37.80 6.26 0.48
N ASN A 418 -38.71 5.32 0.20
CA ASN A 418 -39.21 4.99 -1.14
C ASN A 418 -38.13 4.58 -2.16
N MET A 419 -36.96 4.13 -1.69
CA MET A 419 -35.88 3.64 -2.54
C MET A 419 -35.35 2.29 -2.03
N THR A 420 -34.88 1.47 -2.96
CA THR A 420 -34.18 0.22 -2.69
C THR A 420 -32.70 0.45 -2.94
N PHE A 421 -31.85 0.03 -1.99
CA PHE A 421 -30.40 0.11 -2.11
C PHE A 421 -29.91 -0.92 -3.13
N ASP A 422 -29.23 -0.47 -4.18
CA ASP A 422 -28.75 -1.32 -5.26
C ASP A 422 -27.32 -1.82 -5.06
N GLY A 423 -26.54 -1.12 -4.22
CA GLY A 423 -25.14 -1.44 -3.95
C GLY A 423 -24.25 -0.20 -3.80
N TRP A 424 -23.00 -0.47 -3.44
CA TRP A 424 -21.92 0.51 -3.38
C TRP A 424 -21.15 0.54 -4.70
N TYR A 425 -20.80 1.73 -5.16
CA TYR A 425 -20.13 1.93 -6.45
C TYR A 425 -18.89 2.80 -6.30
N THR A 426 -17.85 2.47 -7.04
CA THR A 426 -16.63 3.29 -7.14
C THR A 426 -16.90 4.58 -7.93
N GLU A 427 -15.95 5.52 -7.92
CA GLU A 427 -16.01 6.74 -8.73
C GLU A 427 -16.11 6.42 -10.24
N GLU A 428 -15.43 5.36 -10.70
CA GLU A 428 -15.51 4.86 -12.07
C GLU A 428 -16.88 4.25 -12.43
N GLY A 429 -17.71 4.01 -11.41
CA GLY A 429 -19.09 3.58 -11.55
C GLY A 429 -19.29 2.07 -11.57
N ASP A 430 -18.27 1.30 -11.19
CA ASP A 430 -18.31 -0.15 -11.03
C ASP A 430 -18.94 -0.55 -9.69
N CYS A 431 -19.72 -1.63 -9.72
CA CYS A 431 -20.36 -2.17 -8.51
C CYS A 431 -19.35 -2.95 -7.68
N VAL A 432 -19.28 -2.65 -6.39
CA VAL A 432 -18.43 -3.36 -5.43
C VAL A 432 -19.14 -4.62 -4.93
N ASP A 433 -18.48 -5.76 -5.05
CA ASP A 433 -18.92 -7.00 -4.39
C ASP A 433 -18.62 -6.91 -2.89
N ALA A 434 -19.68 -6.90 -2.08
CA ALA A 434 -19.57 -6.72 -0.63
C ALA A 434 -18.87 -7.88 0.10
N GLU A 435 -18.78 -9.05 -0.54
CA GLU A 435 -18.13 -10.24 0.01
C GLU A 435 -16.69 -10.41 -0.52
N ALA A 436 -16.31 -9.67 -1.55
CA ALA A 436 -14.96 -9.73 -2.10
C ALA A 436 -13.98 -8.91 -1.24
N PRO A 437 -12.74 -9.39 -1.05
CA PRO A 437 -11.67 -8.61 -0.43
C PRO A 437 -11.45 -7.28 -1.15
N LEU A 438 -11.31 -6.20 -0.38
CA LEU A 438 -10.91 -4.91 -0.91
C LEU A 438 -9.40 -4.89 -1.18
N HIS A 439 -9.04 -4.26 -2.29
CA HIS A 439 -7.66 -3.97 -2.71
C HIS A 439 -7.54 -2.47 -2.94
N LEU A 440 -7.57 -1.70 -1.86
CA LEU A 440 -7.50 -0.24 -1.93
C LEU A 440 -6.04 0.19 -2.10
N THR A 441 -5.79 1.11 -3.02
CA THR A 441 -4.47 1.71 -3.27
C THR A 441 -4.41 3.18 -2.83
N GLY A 442 -5.39 3.61 -2.05
CA GLY A 442 -5.60 5.00 -1.64
C GLY A 442 -6.93 5.19 -0.95
N ASP A 443 -7.10 6.34 -0.30
CA ASP A 443 -8.39 6.75 0.26
C ASP A 443 -9.46 6.74 -0.84
N THR A 444 -10.58 6.08 -0.56
CA THR A 444 -11.60 5.76 -1.57
C THR A 444 -12.97 6.19 -1.10
N THR A 445 -13.76 6.77 -1.99
CA THR A 445 -15.18 7.05 -1.74
C THR A 445 -16.05 6.09 -2.54
N LEU A 446 -16.96 5.39 -1.88
CA LEU A 446 -18.00 4.58 -2.51
C LEU A 446 -19.33 5.30 -2.39
N SER A 447 -20.02 5.46 -3.51
CA SER A 447 -21.34 6.08 -3.56
C SER A 447 -22.44 5.02 -3.62
N ALA A 448 -23.48 5.21 -2.82
CA ALA A 448 -24.68 4.38 -2.87
C ALA A 448 -25.46 4.65 -4.16
N ARG A 449 -25.92 3.59 -4.83
CA ARG A 449 -26.95 3.68 -5.87
C ARG A 449 -28.28 3.14 -5.37
N TRP A 450 -29.33 3.73 -5.89
CA TRP A 450 -30.69 3.54 -5.45
C TRP A 450 -31.62 3.37 -6.65
N THR A 451 -32.47 2.34 -6.60
CA THR A 451 -33.59 2.19 -7.52
C THR A 451 -34.86 2.65 -6.82
N GLN A 452 -35.73 3.37 -7.55
CA GLN A 452 -37.03 3.76 -7.01
C GLN A 452 -37.80 2.51 -6.62
N ALA A 453 -38.17 2.40 -5.34
CA ALA A 453 -39.00 1.30 -4.91
C ALA A 453 -40.31 1.39 -5.69
N GLU A 454 -40.68 0.35 -6.43
CA GLU A 454 -41.99 0.33 -7.07
C GLU A 454 -43.02 0.59 -5.96
N PRO A 455 -43.99 1.50 -6.17
CA PRO A 455 -45.04 1.69 -5.20
C PRO A 455 -45.72 0.34 -5.06
N GLN A 456 -45.46 -0.36 -3.96
CA GLN A 456 -46.35 -1.42 -3.52
C GLN A 456 -47.70 -0.72 -3.44
N SER A 457 -48.57 -1.00 -4.42
CA SER A 457 -49.95 -0.57 -4.34
C SER A 457 -50.43 -1.01 -2.97
N ALA A 458 -50.83 -0.05 -2.14
CA ALA A 458 -51.36 -0.29 -0.81
C ALA A 458 -52.59 -1.23 -0.83
N GLU A 459 -53.05 -1.66 -2.01
CA GLU A 459 -54.07 -2.69 -2.19
C GLU A 459 -53.55 -4.14 -2.03
N ALA A 460 -52.24 -4.41 -2.06
CA ALA A 460 -51.72 -5.79 -1.95
C ALA A 460 -51.31 -6.23 -0.54
N ALA A 461 -51.26 -5.31 0.44
CA ALA A 461 -50.82 -5.58 1.81
C ALA A 461 -51.73 -4.97 2.88
N LEU A 462 -53.03 -4.83 2.60
CA LEU A 462 -53.99 -4.92 3.70
C LEU A 462 -54.06 -6.39 4.09
N LEU A 463 -53.25 -6.78 5.08
CA LEU A 463 -53.66 -7.81 6.03
C LEU A 463 -55.07 -7.41 6.49
N THR A 464 -56.10 -8.07 5.97
CA THR A 464 -57.41 -8.13 6.62
C THR A 464 -57.26 -9.07 7.83
N TYR A 465 -56.37 -8.73 8.77
CA TYR A 465 -56.34 -9.41 10.06
C TYR A 465 -57.51 -8.86 10.85
N ASP A 466 -58.61 -9.60 10.82
CA ASP A 466 -59.75 -9.39 11.71
C ASP A 466 -59.48 -10.15 13.01
N PRO A 467 -59.09 -9.47 14.12
CA PRO A 467 -58.78 -10.14 15.38
C PRO A 467 -60.00 -10.80 16.03
N ASP A 468 -61.21 -10.48 15.56
CA ASP A 468 -62.47 -11.05 16.05
C ASP A 468 -62.96 -12.22 15.17
N ALA A 469 -62.32 -12.48 14.03
CA ALA A 469 -62.65 -13.61 13.17
C ALA A 469 -62.24 -14.94 13.85
N PRO A 470 -63.10 -15.98 13.83
CA PRO A 470 -62.75 -17.31 14.30
C PRO A 470 -61.58 -17.87 13.50
N ILE A 471 -60.57 -18.42 14.19
CA ILE A 471 -59.41 -19.04 13.56
C ILE A 471 -59.75 -20.46 13.09
N THR A 472 -59.46 -20.78 11.84
CA THR A 472 -59.58 -22.13 11.28
C THR A 472 -58.39 -23.02 11.66
N LYS A 473 -58.55 -24.35 11.56
CA LYS A 473 -57.44 -25.30 11.77
C LYS A 473 -56.27 -25.03 10.83
N GLN A 474 -56.55 -24.66 9.58
CA GLN A 474 -55.53 -24.30 8.60
C GLN A 474 -54.75 -23.05 9.02
N GLU A 475 -55.42 -21.98 9.45
CA GLU A 475 -54.77 -20.75 9.88
C GLU A 475 -53.93 -20.95 11.14
N ALA A 476 -54.41 -21.77 12.08
CA ALA A 476 -53.64 -22.18 13.24
C ALA A 476 -52.38 -22.98 12.82
N ALA A 477 -52.52 -23.96 11.93
CA ALA A 477 -51.38 -24.73 11.41
C ALA A 477 -50.34 -23.84 10.73
N LYS A 478 -50.76 -22.88 9.89
CA LYS A 478 -49.86 -21.89 9.26
C LYS A 478 -49.12 -21.05 10.28
N THR A 479 -49.83 -20.56 11.30
CA THR A 479 -49.26 -19.73 12.36
C THR A 479 -48.20 -20.50 13.16
N LEU A 480 -48.51 -21.74 13.56
CA LEU A 480 -47.59 -22.58 14.31
C LEU A 480 -46.39 -23.02 13.47
N TYR A 481 -46.59 -23.31 12.18
CA TYR A 481 -45.51 -23.63 11.25
C TYR A 481 -44.52 -22.47 11.10
N GLN A 482 -45.02 -21.23 10.99
CA GLN A 482 -44.18 -20.04 10.96
C GLN A 482 -43.40 -19.86 12.28
N MET A 483 -44.07 -20.06 13.42
CA MET A 483 -43.41 -20.03 14.74
C MET A 483 -42.33 -21.11 14.87
N ALA A 484 -42.60 -22.32 14.37
CA ALA A 484 -41.64 -23.43 14.34
C ALA A 484 -40.37 -23.07 13.55
N ARG A 485 -40.52 -22.43 12.37
CA ARG A 485 -39.38 -21.94 11.58
C ARG A 485 -38.57 -20.87 12.30
N GLN A 486 -39.24 -19.95 12.99
CA GLN A 486 -38.55 -18.91 13.78
C GLN A 486 -37.81 -19.49 14.99
N LEU A 487 -38.33 -20.56 15.59
CA LEU A 487 -37.71 -21.26 16.71
C LEU A 487 -36.63 -22.26 16.28
N GLY A 488 -36.47 -22.51 14.97
CA GLY A 488 -35.49 -23.45 14.41
C GLY A 488 -35.87 -24.93 14.60
N LEU A 489 -37.16 -25.25 14.72
CA LEU A 489 -37.67 -26.62 14.77
C LEU A 489 -37.61 -27.30 13.39
N ASP A 490 -37.54 -28.63 13.40
CA ASP A 490 -37.62 -29.43 12.17
C ASP A 490 -39.02 -29.29 11.55
N THR A 491 -39.08 -28.51 10.48
CA THR A 491 -40.30 -28.22 9.71
C THR A 491 -40.33 -28.99 8.39
N GLU A 492 -39.36 -29.89 8.17
CA GLU A 492 -39.32 -30.83 7.05
C GLU A 492 -39.93 -32.19 7.42
N ALA A 493 -40.10 -32.45 8.73
CA ALA A 493 -40.92 -33.55 9.24
C ALA A 493 -42.33 -33.50 8.61
N GLY A 494 -42.61 -34.41 7.68
CA GLY A 494 -43.89 -34.49 6.97
C GLY A 494 -43.86 -34.22 5.47
N GLN A 495 -42.71 -33.94 4.85
CA GLN A 495 -42.60 -33.81 3.39
C GLN A 495 -43.06 -35.06 2.62
N GLU A 496 -43.01 -36.24 3.25
CA GLU A 496 -43.50 -37.51 2.69
C GLU A 496 -45.03 -37.69 2.82
N VAL A 497 -45.73 -36.78 3.51
CA VAL A 497 -47.19 -36.83 3.66
C VAL A 497 -47.86 -36.44 2.34
N ASP A 498 -48.44 -37.44 1.70
CA ASP A 498 -49.29 -37.24 0.53
C ASP A 498 -50.66 -36.68 0.95
N LEU A 499 -50.87 -35.38 0.81
CA LEU A 499 -52.14 -34.75 1.16
C LEU A 499 -53.32 -35.28 0.32
N THR A 500 -53.07 -35.86 -0.86
CA THR A 500 -54.15 -36.39 -1.72
C THR A 500 -54.82 -37.64 -1.15
N GLN A 501 -54.26 -38.20 -0.06
CA GLN A 501 -54.88 -39.31 0.67
C GLN A 501 -56.14 -38.88 1.46
N PHE A 502 -56.29 -37.59 1.75
CA PHE A 502 -57.43 -37.06 2.50
C PHE A 502 -58.57 -36.64 1.55
N GLU A 503 -59.81 -36.95 1.93
CA GLU A 503 -60.98 -36.65 1.09
C GLU A 503 -61.26 -35.14 0.92
N ASP A 504 -60.73 -34.30 1.81
CA ASP A 504 -60.89 -32.84 1.85
C ASP A 504 -59.60 -32.09 1.47
N ALA A 505 -58.69 -32.75 0.75
CA ALA A 505 -57.43 -32.14 0.31
C ALA A 505 -57.63 -30.90 -0.58
N ASP A 506 -58.76 -30.79 -1.28
CA ASP A 506 -59.14 -29.64 -2.10
C ASP A 506 -59.55 -28.41 -1.28
N GLU A 507 -59.81 -28.56 0.02
CA GLU A 507 -60.06 -27.44 0.94
C GLU A 507 -58.76 -26.79 1.45
N ILE A 508 -57.60 -27.43 1.22
CA ILE A 508 -56.29 -26.91 1.62
C ILE A 508 -55.83 -25.85 0.61
N SER A 509 -55.53 -24.64 1.09
CA SER A 509 -54.98 -23.61 0.22
C SER A 509 -53.55 -23.94 -0.20
N GLU A 510 -53.16 -23.53 -1.40
CA GLU A 510 -51.83 -23.82 -1.97
C GLU A 510 -50.68 -23.36 -1.05
N ASP A 511 -50.86 -22.20 -0.40
CA ASP A 511 -49.90 -21.61 0.53
C ASP A 511 -49.95 -22.21 1.95
N ALA A 512 -50.90 -23.11 2.24
CA ALA A 512 -51.02 -23.82 3.51
C ALA A 512 -50.52 -25.26 3.45
N ALA A 513 -50.24 -25.79 2.25
CA ALA A 513 -49.95 -27.22 2.06
C ALA A 513 -48.78 -27.72 2.93
N ASP A 514 -47.67 -26.97 2.98
CA ASP A 514 -46.51 -27.36 3.79
C ASP A 514 -46.78 -27.29 5.29
N ALA A 515 -47.53 -26.27 5.72
CA ALA A 515 -47.94 -26.13 7.12
C ALA A 515 -48.88 -27.25 7.55
N VAL A 516 -49.81 -27.67 6.68
CA VAL A 516 -50.75 -28.77 6.97
C VAL A 516 -50.03 -30.13 6.98
N ARG A 517 -49.09 -30.38 6.05
CA ARG A 517 -48.25 -31.59 6.06
C ARG A 517 -47.46 -31.71 7.36
N TRP A 518 -46.79 -30.63 7.73
CA TRP A 518 -46.01 -30.58 8.96
C TRP A 518 -46.91 -30.75 10.19
N ALA A 519 -48.04 -30.03 10.27
CA ALA A 519 -48.93 -30.12 11.42
C ALA A 519 -49.56 -31.51 11.57
N TYR A 520 -49.83 -32.22 10.47
CA TYR A 520 -50.26 -33.62 10.51
C TYR A 520 -49.13 -34.55 10.98
N ALA A 521 -47.92 -34.39 10.44
CA ALA A 521 -46.77 -35.20 10.83
C ALA A 521 -46.32 -34.98 12.28
N ALA A 522 -46.56 -33.78 12.82
CA ALA A 522 -46.27 -33.39 14.18
C ALA A 522 -47.43 -33.68 15.17
N ASP A 523 -48.45 -34.45 14.74
CA ASP A 523 -49.65 -34.80 15.52
C ASP A 523 -50.49 -33.59 16.01
N LEU A 524 -50.27 -32.39 15.44
CA LEU A 524 -51.06 -31.17 15.74
C LEU A 524 -52.41 -31.16 15.01
N LEU A 525 -52.49 -31.85 13.88
CA LEU A 525 -53.73 -32.15 13.17
C LEU A 525 -53.94 -33.66 13.14
N THR A 526 -55.18 -34.09 13.37
CA THR A 526 -55.53 -35.52 13.40
C THR A 526 -56.57 -35.82 12.34
N GLU A 527 -56.37 -36.93 11.63
CA GLU A 527 -57.35 -37.44 10.67
C GLU A 527 -58.58 -37.96 11.41
N LYS A 528 -59.77 -37.59 10.93
CA LYS A 528 -61.03 -38.15 11.38
C LYS A 528 -61.91 -38.47 10.19
N ASP A 529 -62.37 -39.72 10.12
CA ASP A 529 -63.26 -40.20 9.06
C ASP A 529 -62.71 -39.95 7.63
N GLY A 530 -61.38 -40.05 7.43
CA GLY A 530 -60.73 -39.82 6.14
C GLY A 530 -60.45 -38.36 5.79
N LYS A 531 -60.67 -37.42 6.72
CA LYS A 531 -60.57 -35.97 6.52
C LYS A 531 -59.71 -35.28 7.58
N LEU A 532 -59.07 -34.17 7.21
CA LEU A 532 -58.31 -33.31 8.13
C LEU A 532 -59.14 -32.17 8.73
N HIS A 533 -60.28 -31.86 8.10
CA HIS A 533 -61.20 -30.81 8.50
C HIS A 533 -60.51 -29.44 8.65
N VAL A 534 -59.67 -29.08 7.67
CA VAL A 534 -58.79 -27.90 7.73
C VAL A 534 -59.54 -26.57 7.73
N ALA A 535 -60.76 -26.54 7.17
CA ALA A 535 -61.63 -25.38 7.14
C ALA A 535 -62.49 -25.20 8.41
N ASP A 536 -62.49 -26.19 9.33
CA ASP A 536 -63.24 -26.07 10.58
C ASP A 536 -62.65 -24.97 11.46
N GLU A 537 -63.53 -24.16 12.05
CA GLU A 537 -63.17 -23.21 13.11
C GLU A 537 -62.73 -23.97 14.37
N LEU A 538 -61.62 -23.52 14.97
CA LEU A 538 -61.15 -24.05 16.24
C LEU A 538 -61.92 -23.45 17.40
N THR A 539 -62.47 -24.31 18.26
CA THR A 539 -62.92 -23.84 19.58
C THR A 539 -61.72 -23.45 20.43
N ARG A 540 -61.92 -22.56 21.41
CA ARG A 540 -60.87 -22.19 22.39
C ARG A 540 -60.19 -23.42 23.01
N LYS A 541 -60.95 -24.49 23.29
CA LYS A 541 -60.42 -25.72 23.88
C LYS A 541 -59.51 -26.49 22.91
N GLU A 542 -59.87 -26.55 21.64
CA GLU A 542 -59.07 -27.23 20.63
C GLU A 542 -57.81 -26.45 20.29
N LEU A 543 -57.92 -25.12 20.19
CA LEU A 543 -56.76 -24.26 20.01
C LEU A 543 -55.79 -24.34 21.20
N THR A 544 -56.29 -24.33 22.44
CA THR A 544 -55.44 -24.51 23.63
C THR A 544 -54.71 -25.86 23.60
N ARG A 545 -55.40 -26.94 23.21
CA ARG A 545 -54.77 -28.25 23.10
C ARG A 545 -53.71 -28.29 22.00
N MET A 546 -54.00 -27.73 20.83
CA MET A 546 -53.05 -27.65 19.71
C MET A 546 -51.80 -26.83 20.08
N LEU A 547 -51.97 -25.79 20.90
CA LEU A 547 -50.86 -25.01 21.45
C LEU A 547 -50.06 -25.80 22.50
N GLU A 548 -50.72 -26.53 23.40
CA GLU A 548 -50.04 -27.40 24.37
C GLU A 548 -49.21 -28.48 23.65
N ASP A 549 -49.80 -29.15 22.65
CA ASP A 549 -49.12 -30.17 21.85
C ASP A 549 -47.95 -29.56 21.05
N PHE A 550 -48.07 -28.30 20.58
CA PHE A 550 -46.97 -27.58 19.93
C PHE A 550 -45.84 -27.23 20.89
N LEU A 551 -46.15 -26.82 22.12
CA LEU A 551 -45.14 -26.51 23.12
C LEU A 551 -44.32 -27.74 23.53
N ASP A 552 -44.90 -28.95 23.45
CA ASP A 552 -44.18 -30.21 23.69
C ASP A 552 -43.15 -30.54 22.57
N LEU A 553 -43.21 -29.84 21.42
CA LEU A 553 -42.24 -29.98 20.33
C LEU A 553 -41.00 -29.07 20.50
N ILE A 554 -41.06 -28.09 21.41
CA ILE A 554 -39.98 -27.12 21.72
C ILE A 554 -39.05 -27.69 22.79
#